data_AF-A0A357FVR4-F1
#
_entry.id   AF-A0A357FVR4-F1
#
_cell.length_a   1.000
_cell.length_b   1.000
_cell.length_c   1.000
_cell.angle_alpha   90.00
_cell.angle_beta   90.00
_cell.angle_gamma   90.00
#
_symmetry.space_group_name_H-M   'P 1'
#
loop_
_entity.id
_entity.type
_entity.pdbx_description
1 polymer ?
#
loop_
_entity_poly.entity_id
_entity_poly.type
_entity_poly.pdbx_seq_one_letter_code
_entity_poly.pdbx_strand_id
1 'polypeptide(L)'
;MFGDPEERLKKKLRRCTRNAVLAVGIGIGLLLLKTFYPDQEGAEHITKLFGTISLCLIFYGGALLAAIIFKRAWAPPLNTLLTWFVVPSYLLYVFAGA
;
A
#
# COMPACT_ATOMS: atom_id res chain seq x y z
N MET A 1 -5.29 5.11 33.34
CA MET A 1 -4.44 4.02 32.82
C MET A 1 -3.78 4.46 31.51
N PHE A 2 -2.62 5.10 31.58
CA PHE A 2 -1.77 5.28 30.40
C PHE A 2 -0.96 4.00 30.23
N GLY A 3 -1.52 3.03 29.49
CA GLY A 3 -0.83 1.75 29.24
C GLY A 3 0.56 1.95 28.63
N ASP A 4 1.49 1.06 29.02
CA ASP A 4 2.93 1.13 28.76
C ASP A 4 3.26 1.56 27.31
N PRO A 5 4.24 2.46 27.12
CA PRO A 5 4.63 2.94 25.80
C PRO A 5 5.05 1.80 24.85
N GLU A 6 5.60 0.71 25.39
CA GLU A 6 5.93 -0.49 24.61
C GLU A 6 4.70 -1.23 24.07
N GLU A 7 3.63 -1.35 24.87
CA GLU A 7 2.39 -2.00 24.41
C GLU A 7 1.72 -1.19 23.30
N ARG A 8 1.78 0.14 23.39
CA ARG A 8 1.27 1.03 22.34
C ARG A 8 2.06 0.88 21.05
N LEU A 9 3.38 0.77 21.15
CA LEU A 9 4.26 0.56 19.99
C LEU A 9 4.00 -0.81 19.35
N LYS A 10 3.88 -1.89 20.14
CA LYS A 10 3.54 -3.24 19.65
C LYS A 10 2.19 -3.28 18.94
N LYS A 11 1.15 -2.64 19.50
CA LYS A 11 -0.17 -2.54 18.85
C LYS A 11 -0.10 -1.79 17.51
N LYS A 12 0.66 -0.68 17.45
CA LYS A 12 0.86 0.09 16.20
C LYS A 12 1.64 -0.72 15.16
N LEU A 13 2.71 -1.39 15.56
CA LEU A 13 3.49 -2.28 14.69
C LEU A 13 2.62 -3.39 14.11
N ARG A 14 1.82 -4.07 14.94
CA ARG A 14 0.92 -5.15 14.47
C ARG A 14 -0.08 -4.66 13.42
N ARG A 15 -0.61 -3.44 13.59
CA ARG A 15 -1.47 -2.79 12.59
C ARG A 15 -0.71 -2.45 11.31
N CYS A 16 0.51 -1.88 11.43
CA CYS A 16 1.36 -1.57 10.28
C CYS A 16 1.72 -2.83 9.49
N THR A 17 2.10 -3.92 10.17
CA THR A 17 2.38 -5.22 9.53
C THR A 17 1.16 -5.75 8.79
N ARG A 18 -0.03 -5.71 9.41
CA ARG A 18 -1.27 -6.16 8.75
C ARG A 18 -1.55 -5.31 7.50
N ASN A 19 -1.40 -4.00 7.58
CA ASN A 19 -1.61 -3.10 6.45
C ASN A 19 -0.59 -3.35 5.32
N ALA A 20 0.67 -3.60 5.67
CA ALA A 20 1.71 -3.89 4.70
C ALA A 20 1.44 -5.20 3.95
N VAL A 21 1.10 -6.27 4.68
CA VAL A 21 0.75 -7.56 4.10
C VAL A 21 -0.49 -7.46 3.21
N LEU A 22 -1.53 -6.74 3.66
CA LEU A 22 -2.72 -6.48 2.85
C LEU A 22 -2.38 -5.69 1.58
N ALA A 23 -1.55 -4.65 1.67
CA ALA A 23 -1.14 -3.87 0.51
C ALA A 23 -0.36 -4.71 -0.51
N VAL A 24 0.62 -5.50 -0.06
CA VAL A 24 1.34 -6.42 -0.96
C VAL A 24 0.38 -7.44 -1.58
N GLY A 25 -0.50 -8.06 -0.78
CA GLY A 25 -1.46 -9.05 -1.25
C GLY A 25 -2.45 -8.50 -2.27
N ILE A 26 -3.03 -7.33 -2.01
CA ILE A 26 -3.92 -6.63 -2.95
C ILE A 26 -3.16 -6.24 -4.21
N GLY A 27 -1.93 -5.72 -4.06
CA GLY A 27 -1.09 -5.37 -5.20
C GLY A 27 -0.82 -6.58 -6.10
N ILE A 28 -0.38 -7.70 -5.55
CA ILE A 28 -0.19 -8.95 -6.30
C ILE A 28 -1.50 -9.41 -6.96
N GLY A 29 -2.62 -9.35 -6.23
CA GLY A 29 -3.95 -9.70 -6.75
C GLY A 29 -4.36 -8.85 -7.95
N LEU A 30 -4.11 -7.54 -7.92
CA LEU A 30 -4.37 -6.64 -9.05
C LEU A 30 -3.46 -6.93 -10.25
N LEU A 31 -2.21 -7.32 -10.00
CA LEU A 31 -1.26 -7.73 -11.05
C LEU A 31 -1.74 -9.02 -11.74
N LEU A 32 -2.23 -9.98 -10.96
CA LEU A 32 -2.83 -11.20 -11.49
C LEU A 32 -4.12 -10.92 -12.25
N LEU A 33 -4.98 -10.05 -11.72
CA LEU A 33 -6.19 -9.62 -12.42
C LEU A 33 -5.87 -9.03 -13.79
N LYS A 34 -4.82 -8.21 -13.90
CA LYS A 34 -4.35 -7.69 -15.20
C LYS A 34 -3.99 -8.82 -16.18
N THR A 35 -3.32 -9.89 -15.74
CA THR A 35 -2.98 -11.02 -16.62
C THR A 35 -4.18 -11.84 -17.08
N PHE A 36 -5.30 -11.82 -16.33
CA PHE A 36 -6.52 -12.55 -16.69
C PHE A 36 -7.61 -11.67 -17.31
N TYR A 37 -7.42 -10.34 -17.33
CA TYR A 37 -8.38 -9.42 -17.93
C TYR A 37 -8.20 -9.38 -19.45
N PRO A 38 -9.25 -9.62 -20.24
CA PRO A 38 -9.15 -9.57 -21.69
C PRO A 38 -8.90 -8.12 -22.16
N ASP A 39 -7.94 -7.94 -23.07
CA ASP A 39 -7.67 -6.69 -23.78
C ASP A 39 -8.82 -6.40 -24.76
N GLN A 40 -9.97 -5.98 -24.23
CA GLN A 40 -11.07 -5.44 -25.04
C GLN A 40 -10.81 -3.95 -25.32
N GLU A 41 -11.24 -3.48 -26.49
CA GLU A 41 -11.18 -2.06 -26.87
C GLU A 41 -11.95 -1.22 -25.84
N GLY A 42 -11.22 -0.39 -25.08
CA GLY A 42 -11.73 0.39 -23.94
C GLY A 42 -11.21 -0.05 -22.56
N ALA A 43 -10.70 -1.28 -22.42
CA ALA A 43 -10.15 -1.79 -21.17
C ALA A 43 -8.69 -1.37 -20.91
N GLU A 44 -7.97 -0.88 -21.93
CA GLU A 44 -6.56 -0.48 -21.82
C GLU A 44 -6.28 0.53 -20.70
N HIS A 45 -7.19 1.49 -20.50
CA HIS A 45 -7.00 2.49 -19.47
C HIS A 45 -7.11 1.87 -18.07
N ILE A 46 -8.05 0.93 -17.90
CA ILE A 46 -8.32 0.22 -16.66
C ILE A 46 -7.19 -0.76 -16.32
N THR A 47 -6.68 -1.52 -17.31
CA THR A 47 -5.54 -2.43 -17.10
C THR A 47 -4.22 -1.68 -16.81
N LYS A 48 -4.01 -0.50 -17.42
CA LYS A 48 -2.89 0.39 -17.04
C LYS A 48 -3.03 0.92 -15.62
N LEU A 49 -4.22 1.39 -15.23
CA LEU A 49 -4.55 1.81 -13.86
C LEU A 49 -4.26 0.70 -12.85
N PHE A 50 -4.76 -0.53 -13.09
CA PHE A 50 -4.51 -1.66 -12.21
C PHE A 50 -3.03 -2.02 -12.09
N GLY A 51 -2.26 -1.94 -13.18
CA GLY A 51 -0.81 -2.16 -13.15
C GLY A 51 -0.07 -1.13 -12.29
N THR A 52 -0.36 0.16 -12.47
CA THR A 52 0.28 1.24 -11.71
C THR A 52 -0.10 1.17 -10.22
N ILE A 53 -1.37 0.92 -9.90
CA ILE A 53 -1.84 0.77 -8.51
C ILE A 53 -1.21 -0.46 -7.84
N SER A 54 -1.15 -1.57 -8.57
CA SER A 54 -0.51 -2.81 -8.11
C SER A 54 0.94 -2.57 -7.70
N LEU A 55 1.73 -1.93 -8.57
CA LEU A 55 3.13 -1.60 -8.28
C LEU A 55 3.27 -0.67 -7.08
N CYS A 56 2.43 0.37 -7.00
CA CYS A 56 2.43 1.28 -5.84
C CYS A 56 2.11 0.56 -4.52
N LEU A 57 1.15 -0.37 -4.51
CA LEU A 57 0.77 -1.13 -3.33
C LEU A 57 1.85 -2.15 -2.91
N ILE A 58 2.49 -2.82 -3.88
CA ILE A 58 3.62 -3.71 -3.62
C ILE A 58 4.81 -2.93 -3.07
N PHE A 59 5.14 -1.78 -3.67
CA PHE A 59 6.23 -0.93 -3.20
C PHE A 59 5.94 -0.38 -1.81
N TYR A 60 4.73 0.12 -1.57
CA TYR A 60 4.26 0.57 -0.26
C TYR A 60 4.42 -0.53 0.79
N GLY A 61 3.85 -1.71 0.52
CA GLY A 61 3.85 -2.81 1.48
C GLY A 61 5.25 -3.39 1.70
N GLY A 62 6.05 -3.49 0.64
CA GLY A 62 7.45 -3.92 0.70
C GLY A 62 8.34 -2.96 1.49
N ALA A 63 8.24 -1.66 1.24
CA ALA A 63 8.96 -0.63 1.99
C ALA A 63 8.55 -0.62 3.47
N LEU A 64 7.26 -0.79 3.76
CA LEU A 64 6.79 -0.87 5.14
C LEU A 64 7.29 -2.13 5.85
N LEU A 65 7.27 -3.29 5.18
CA LEU A 65 7.80 -4.54 5.71
C LEU A 65 9.32 -4.44 5.97
N ALA A 66 10.07 -3.88 5.03
CA ALA A 66 11.50 -3.61 5.20
C ALA A 66 11.75 -2.68 6.40
N ALA A 67 10.98 -1.60 6.54
CA ALA A 67 11.08 -0.71 7.70
C ALA A 67 10.74 -1.43 9.02
N ILE A 68 9.77 -2.33 9.03
CA ILE A 68 9.42 -3.15 10.21
C ILE A 68 10.54 -4.12 10.59
N ILE A 69 11.27 -4.68 9.63
CA ILE A 69 12.37 -5.63 9.88
C ILE A 69 13.63 -4.87 10.33
N PHE A 70 14.04 -3.82 9.61
CA PHE A 70 15.32 -3.14 9.84
C PHE A 70 15.24 -1.99 10.86
N LYS A 71 14.14 -1.25 10.93
CA LYS A 71 13.98 -0.09 11.84
C LYS A 71 12.56 0.04 12.39
N ARG A 72 12.18 -0.86 13.31
CA ARG A 72 10.85 -0.92 13.96
C ARG A 72 10.32 0.43 14.49
N ALA A 73 11.18 1.28 15.03
CA ALA A 73 10.81 2.59 15.55
C ALA A 73 10.35 3.57 14.44
N TRP A 74 10.80 3.36 13.20
CA TRP A 74 10.47 4.19 12.04
C TRP A 74 9.26 3.67 11.26
N ALA A 75 8.81 2.44 11.51
CA ALA A 75 7.65 1.89 10.81
C ALA A 75 6.34 2.72 10.99
N PRO A 76 5.99 3.21 12.19
CA PRO A 76 4.80 4.05 12.36
C PRO A 76 4.83 5.38 11.60
N PRO A 77 5.89 6.23 11.71
CA PRO A 77 5.94 7.48 10.94
C PRO A 77 6.05 7.23 9.43
N LEU A 78 6.73 6.17 8.99
CA LEU A 78 6.82 5.81 7.58
C LEU A 78 5.46 5.36 7.02
N ASN A 79 4.66 4.62 7.80
CA ASN A 79 3.28 4.28 7.45
C ASN A 79 2.43 5.54 7.29
N THR A 80 2.54 6.49 8.22
CA THR A 80 1.79 7.75 8.14
C THR A 80 2.21 8.57 6.92
N LEU A 81 3.51 8.76 6.69
CA LEU A 81 4.04 9.48 5.53
C LEU A 81 3.59 8.87 4.22
N LEU A 82 3.75 7.56 4.07
CA LEU A 82 3.36 6.86 2.86
C LEU A 82 1.84 6.90 2.65
N THR A 83 1.03 6.75 3.70
CA THR A 83 -0.43 6.89 3.56
C THR A 83 -0.80 8.30 3.12
N TRP A 84 -0.16 9.32 3.70
CA TRP A 84 -0.35 10.73 3.35
C TRP A 84 0.14 11.09 1.96
N PHE A 85 1.05 10.33 1.36
CA PHE A 85 1.53 10.60 0.01
C PHE A 85 0.78 9.77 -1.03
N VAL A 86 0.55 8.49 -0.75
CA VAL A 86 -0.10 7.54 -1.65
C VAL A 86 -1.58 7.86 -1.82
N VAL A 87 -2.31 8.22 -0.75
CA VAL A 87 -3.75 8.53 -0.86
C VAL A 87 -4.01 9.80 -1.68
N PRO A 88 -3.32 10.94 -1.45
CA PRO A 88 -3.52 12.14 -2.28
C PRO A 88 -3.00 11.98 -3.70
N SER A 89 -1.86 11.31 -3.89
CA SER A 89 -1.34 11.05 -5.24
C SER A 89 -2.32 10.18 -6.04
N TYR A 90 -2.96 9.21 -5.39
CA TYR A 90 -4.01 8.40 -6.01
C TYR A 90 -5.26 9.23 -6.34
N LEU A 91 -5.75 10.04 -5.39
CA LEU A 91 -6.87 10.94 -5.63
C LEU A 91 -6.60 11.88 -6.80
N LEU A 92 -5.40 12.48 -6.86
CA LEU A 92 -5.00 13.33 -7.97
C LEU A 92 -4.93 12.54 -9.29
N TYR A 93 -4.43 11.31 -9.29
CA TYR A 93 -4.40 10.50 -10.51
C TYR A 93 -5.80 10.12 -11.02
N VAL A 94 -6.73 9.80 -10.11
CA VAL A 94 -8.11 9.47 -10.46
C VAL A 94 -8.88 10.70 -10.93
N PHE A 95 -8.69 11.87 -10.29
CA PHE A 95 -9.43 13.10 -10.63
C PHE A 95 -8.79 13.93 -11.75
N ALA A 96 -7.48 13.83 -11.97
CA ALA A 96 -6.79 14.50 -13.08
C ALA A 96 -6.66 13.63 -14.34
N GLY A 97 -6.95 12.32 -14.22
CA GLY A 97 -6.98 11.37 -15.32
C GLY A 97 -8.38 10.92 -15.76
N ALA A 98 -9.44 11.54 -15.20
CA ALA A 98 -10.82 11.44 -15.68
C ALA A 98 -11.17 12.69 -16.52
#